data_AF-A0A317PQ98-F1
#
_entry.id   AF-A0A317PQ98-F1
#
_cell.length_a   1.000
_cell.length_b   1.000
_cell.length_c   1.000
_cell.angle_alpha   90.00
_cell.angle_beta   90.00
_cell.angle_gamma   90.00
#
_symmetry.space_group_name_H-M   'P 1'
#
loop_
_entity.id
_entity.type
_entity.pdbx_description
1 polymer ?
#
loop_
_entity_poly.entity_id
_entity_poly.type
_entity_poly.pdbx_seq_one_letter_code
_entity_poly.pdbx_strand_id
1 'polypeptide(L)'
;MTRPTGHSEADIRMTIVEHLAKAGAGKTISPSDVARAMAGKDEKAWSQVMKPLRRVCIAMAKDGELEIRRKGKVADPDDFRGIYRLAAASPESIARAAQARLDAAGDNPDTDAE
;
A
#
# COMPACT_ATOMS: atom_id res chain seq x y z
N MET A 1 -13.22 -18.70 -6.55
CA MET A 1 -11.77 -18.55 -6.31
C MET A 1 -11.56 -17.38 -5.35
N THR A 2 -11.81 -17.59 -4.06
CA THR A 2 -11.59 -16.56 -3.03
C THR A 2 -10.25 -16.88 -2.37
N ARG A 3 -9.25 -16.02 -2.65
CA ARG A 3 -7.88 -16.12 -2.11
C ARG A 3 -7.89 -16.05 -0.57
N PRO A 4 -6.90 -16.65 0.10
CA PRO A 4 -6.91 -16.90 1.53
C PRO A 4 -6.85 -15.61 2.35
N THR A 5 -7.44 -15.69 3.53
CA THR A 5 -7.48 -14.70 4.60
C THR A 5 -6.07 -14.50 5.19
N GLY A 6 -5.24 -13.76 4.47
CA GLY A 6 -3.91 -13.35 4.90
C GLY A 6 -3.45 -12.24 3.98
N HIS A 7 -3.60 -10.98 4.40
CA HIS A 7 -3.14 -9.84 3.61
C HIS A 7 -1.62 -9.77 3.71
N SER A 8 -0.95 -10.49 2.82
CA SER A 8 0.51 -10.45 2.68
C SER A 8 0.95 -9.02 2.29
N GLU A 9 2.16 -8.62 2.68
CA GLU A 9 2.71 -7.30 2.32
C GLU A 9 2.64 -7.05 0.81
N ALA A 10 2.86 -8.10 0.01
CA ALA A 10 2.78 -8.04 -1.44
C ALA A 10 1.35 -7.81 -1.97
N ASP A 11 0.32 -8.36 -1.32
CA ASP A 11 -1.07 -8.07 -1.70
C ASP A 11 -1.43 -6.62 -1.36
N ILE A 12 -1.00 -6.14 -0.20
CA ILE A 12 -1.23 -4.75 0.19
C ILE A 12 -0.55 -3.79 -0.80
N ARG A 13 0.70 -4.06 -1.14
CA ARG A 13 1.45 -3.29 -2.14
C ARG A 13 0.71 -3.24 -3.47
N MET A 14 0.20 -4.38 -3.94
CA MET A 14 -0.54 -4.46 -5.20
C MET A 14 -1.82 -3.63 -5.15
N THR A 15 -2.60 -3.74 -4.07
CA THR A 15 -3.83 -2.95 -3.93
C THR A 15 -3.55 -1.45 -3.87
N ILE A 16 -2.47 -1.02 -3.21
CA ILE A 16 -2.02 0.39 -3.22
C ILE A 16 -1.68 0.83 -4.64
N VAL A 17 -0.87 0.06 -5.35
CA VAL A 17 -0.44 0.34 -6.72
C VAL A 17 -1.62 0.42 -7.68
N GLU A 18 -2.56 -0.53 -7.62
CA GLU A 18 -3.77 -0.52 -8.43
C GLU A 18 -4.62 0.73 -8.16
N HIS A 19 -4.77 1.12 -6.89
CA HIS A 19 -5.52 2.34 -6.54
C HIS A 19 -4.82 3.61 -7.00
N LEU A 20 -3.50 3.69 -6.89
CA LEU A 20 -2.71 4.82 -7.40
C LEU A 20 -2.77 4.91 -8.93
N ALA A 21 -2.64 3.77 -9.62
CA ALA A 21 -2.77 3.67 -11.07
C ALA A 21 -4.18 4.08 -11.54
N LYS A 22 -5.24 3.63 -10.85
CA LYS A 22 -6.63 4.03 -11.14
C LYS A 22 -6.90 5.51 -10.85
N ALA A 23 -6.28 6.08 -9.82
CA ALA A 23 -6.45 7.49 -9.49
C ALA A 23 -5.82 8.41 -10.55
N GLY A 24 -4.69 7.99 -11.14
CA GLY A 24 -3.96 8.72 -12.17
C GLY A 24 -2.90 9.66 -11.61
N ALA A 25 -2.02 10.14 -12.51
CA ALA A 25 -0.87 10.98 -12.15
C ALA A 25 -1.28 12.24 -11.37
N GLY A 26 -0.61 12.51 -10.26
CA GLY A 26 -0.85 13.67 -9.40
C GLY A 26 -2.07 13.55 -8.48
N LYS A 27 -2.85 12.47 -8.54
CA LYS A 27 -3.92 12.22 -7.57
C LYS A 27 -3.40 11.54 -6.31
N THR A 28 -4.16 11.74 -5.24
CA THR A 28 -3.90 11.11 -3.95
C THR A 28 -5.04 10.18 -3.56
N ILE A 29 -4.70 9.09 -2.88
CA ILE A 29 -5.65 8.14 -2.30
C ILE A 29 -5.59 8.17 -0.78
N SER A 30 -6.66 7.72 -0.13
CA SER A 30 -6.68 7.51 1.32
C SER A 30 -6.21 6.07 1.63
N PRO A 31 -5.36 5.86 2.65
CA PRO A 31 -5.04 4.52 3.14
C PRO A 31 -6.29 3.74 3.57
N SER A 32 -7.31 4.44 4.07
CA SER A 32 -8.58 3.84 4.49
C SER A 32 -9.38 3.25 3.33
N ASP A 33 -9.29 3.83 2.12
CA ASP A 33 -9.97 3.29 0.94
C ASP A 33 -9.36 1.96 0.53
N VAL A 34 -8.02 1.89 0.53
CA VAL A 34 -7.26 0.66 0.26
C VAL A 34 -7.62 -0.42 1.30
N ALA A 35 -7.63 -0.06 2.58
CA ALA A 35 -7.95 -0.99 3.65
C ALA A 35 -9.39 -1.51 3.56
N ARG A 36 -10.34 -0.64 3.22
CA ARG A 36 -11.75 -1.02 3.03
C ARG A 36 -11.94 -1.92 1.81
N ALA A 37 -11.14 -1.72 0.75
CA ALA A 37 -11.14 -2.61 -0.41
C ALA A 37 -10.64 -4.02 -0.07
N MET A 38 -9.70 -4.13 0.87
CA MET A 38 -9.11 -5.41 1.29
C MET A 38 -9.92 -6.14 2.37
N ALA A 39 -10.29 -5.43 3.44
CA ALA A 39 -10.88 -6.00 4.64
C ALA A 39 -12.39 -5.75 4.77
N GLY A 40 -13.01 -5.12 3.77
CA GLY A 40 -14.43 -4.82 3.77
C GLY A 40 -14.84 -3.68 4.70
N LYS A 41 -16.10 -3.68 5.13
CA LYS A 41 -16.67 -2.63 6.02
C LYS A 41 -16.47 -2.92 7.50
N ASP A 42 -15.90 -4.07 7.86
CA ASP A 42 -15.72 -4.51 9.24
C ASP A 42 -14.62 -3.73 9.95
N GLU A 43 -14.99 -3.04 11.04
CA GLU A 43 -14.07 -2.11 11.70
C GLU A 43 -12.87 -2.82 12.38
N LYS A 44 -13.08 -4.06 12.80
CA LYS A 44 -11.98 -4.87 13.35
C LYS A 44 -11.02 -5.32 12.25
N ALA A 45 -11.52 -5.69 11.08
CA ALA A 45 -10.73 -6.28 10.00
C ALA A 45 -9.80 -5.24 9.34
N TRP A 46 -10.31 -4.10 8.91
CA TRP A 46 -9.46 -3.03 8.31
C TRP A 46 -8.42 -2.48 9.32
N SER A 47 -8.69 -2.47 10.63
CA SER A 47 -7.72 -2.06 11.66
C SER A 47 -6.53 -3.03 11.75
N GLN A 48 -6.76 -4.33 11.58
CA GLN A 48 -5.68 -5.33 11.47
C GLN A 48 -4.84 -5.12 10.21
N VAL A 49 -5.46 -4.67 9.11
CA VAL A 49 -4.75 -4.35 7.85
C VAL A 49 -4.00 -3.03 7.93
N MET A 50 -4.43 -2.07 8.76
CA MET A 50 -3.77 -0.76 8.86
C MET A 50 -2.30 -0.85 9.30
N LYS A 51 -1.96 -1.77 10.21
CA LYS A 51 -0.57 -1.97 10.68
C LYS A 51 0.36 -2.41 9.54
N PRO A 52 0.11 -3.53 8.85
CA PRO A 52 0.95 -3.95 7.74
C PRO A 52 0.85 -2.98 6.55
N LEU A 53 -0.31 -2.36 6.30
CA LEU A 53 -0.46 -1.34 5.25
C LEU A 53 0.44 -0.15 5.49
N ARG A 54 0.52 0.34 6.74
CA ARG A 54 1.43 1.42 7.09
C ARG A 54 2.88 1.03 6.82
N ARG A 55 3.30 -0.18 7.22
CA ARG A 55 4.67 -0.69 6.99
C ARG A 55 5.01 -0.71 5.49
N VAL A 56 4.11 -1.23 4.67
CA VAL A 56 4.28 -1.27 3.20
C VAL A 56 4.34 0.13 2.61
N CYS A 57 3.45 1.05 3.02
CA CYS A 57 3.51 2.44 2.57
C CYS A 57 4.84 3.12 2.91
N ILE A 58 5.39 2.85 4.09
CA ILE A 58 6.70 3.38 4.53
C ILE A 58 7.82 2.81 3.66
N ALA A 59 7.83 1.49 3.42
CA ALA A 59 8.83 0.85 2.56
C ALA A 59 8.78 1.42 1.14
N MET A 60 7.60 1.46 0.52
CA MET A 60 7.40 2.03 -0.81
C MET A 60 7.78 3.52 -0.89
N ALA A 61 7.57 4.29 0.19
CA ALA A 61 7.98 5.68 0.26
C ALA A 61 9.52 5.82 0.31
N LYS A 62 10.18 4.94 1.06
CA LYS A 62 11.65 4.89 1.14
C LYS A 62 12.27 4.44 -0.18
N ASP A 63 11.61 3.56 -0.91
CA ASP A 63 12.00 3.11 -2.26
C ASP A 63 11.73 4.15 -3.37
N GLY A 64 11.06 5.27 -3.04
CA GLY A 64 10.71 6.31 -4.02
C GLY A 64 9.61 5.90 -4.99
N GLU A 65 8.78 4.91 -4.63
CA GLU A 65 7.65 4.44 -5.43
C GLU A 65 6.41 5.33 -5.23
N LEU A 66 6.18 5.73 -3.98
CA LEU A 66 5.09 6.61 -3.59
C LEU A 66 5.57 7.72 -2.67
N GLU A 67 4.74 8.75 -2.52
CA GLU A 67 4.96 9.84 -1.57
C GLU A 67 3.81 9.90 -0.57
N ILE A 68 4.17 9.98 0.70
CA ILE A 68 3.21 10.22 1.78
C ILE A 68 3.06 11.73 1.91
N ARG A 69 1.85 12.24 1.67
CA ARG A 69 1.55 13.67 1.72
C ARG A 69 0.62 14.01 2.86
N ARG A 70 0.91 15.12 3.55
CA ARG A 70 0.08 15.67 4.63
C ARG A 70 0.01 17.19 4.49
N LYS A 71 -1.21 17.73 4.53
CA LYS A 71 -1.47 19.18 4.34
C LYS A 71 -0.76 19.76 3.09
N GLY A 72 -0.71 18.96 2.01
CA GLY A 72 -0.07 19.36 0.75
C GLY A 72 1.47 19.27 0.71
N LYS A 73 2.13 18.83 1.77
CA LYS A 73 3.59 18.62 1.82
C LYS A 73 3.94 17.14 1.92
N VAL A 74 5.08 16.74 1.38
CA VAL A 74 5.63 15.40 1.62
C VAL A 74 5.94 15.29 3.11
N ALA A 75 5.39 14.27 3.75
CA ALA A 75 5.60 13.97 5.15
C ALA A 75 6.69 12.90 5.28
N ASP A 76 7.43 12.97 6.38
CA ASP A 76 8.40 11.94 6.72
C ASP A 76 7.68 10.60 6.94
N PRO A 77 8.08 9.51 6.26
CA PRO A 77 7.46 8.20 6.39
C PRO A 77 7.60 7.60 7.80
N ASP A 78 8.58 7.98 8.61
CA ASP A 78 8.76 7.44 9.96
C ASP A 78 7.97 8.22 11.03
N ASP A 79 7.65 9.50 10.82
CA ASP A 79 6.99 10.36 11.83
C ASP A 79 5.52 10.75 11.53
N PHE A 80 4.95 10.37 10.37
CA PHE A 80 3.58 10.78 10.06
C PHE A 80 2.52 10.18 11.02
N ARG A 81 1.60 11.03 11.49
CA ARG A 81 0.46 10.65 12.35
C ARG A 81 -0.83 11.32 11.90
N GLY A 82 -1.94 10.63 12.11
CA GLY A 82 -3.29 11.11 11.76
C GLY A 82 -3.62 10.92 10.29
N ILE A 83 -4.39 11.86 9.72
CA ILE A 83 -4.82 11.78 8.31
C ILE A 83 -3.63 12.10 7.40
N TYR A 84 -3.30 11.14 6.53
CA TYR A 84 -2.32 11.27 5.47
C TYR A 84 -2.91 10.80 4.14
N ARG A 85 -2.27 11.20 3.06
CA ARG A 85 -2.61 10.87 1.68
C ARG A 85 -1.44 10.19 1.03
N LEU A 86 -1.70 9.23 0.14
CA LEU A 86 -0.67 8.58 -0.65
C LEU A 86 -0.75 9.10 -2.07
N ALA A 87 0.37 9.54 -2.63
CA ALA A 87 0.52 9.91 -4.03
C ALA A 87 1.51 8.98 -4.71
N ALA A 88 1.35 8.74 -6.01
CA ALA A 88 2.41 8.17 -6.82
C ALA A 88 3.57 9.17 -6.90
N ALA A 89 4.81 8.74 -6.65
CA ALA A 89 5.99 9.59 -6.85
C ALA A 89 6.18 9.90 -8.34
N SER A 90 5.96 8.90 -9.19
CA SER A 90 5.87 8.99 -10.64
C SER A 90 4.98 7.85 -11.16
N PRO A 91 4.26 8.04 -12.28
CA PRO A 91 3.55 6.95 -12.94
C PRO A 91 4.48 5.78 -13.29
N GLU A 92 5.74 6.05 -13.65
CA GLU A 92 6.72 5.00 -13.96
C GLU A 92 7.12 4.22 -12.71
N SER A 93 7.30 4.89 -11.57
CA SER A 93 7.64 4.22 -10.31
C SER A 93 6.53 3.26 -9.87
N ILE A 94 5.26 3.64 -10.06
CA ILE A 94 4.12 2.77 -9.76
C ILE A 94 4.03 1.60 -10.74
N ALA A 95 4.30 1.82 -12.03
CA ALA A 95 4.37 0.75 -13.01
C ALA A 95 5.48 -0.25 -12.67
N ARG A 96 6.66 0.24 -12.25
CA ARG A 96 7.77 -0.59 -11.77
C ARG A 96 7.40 -1.36 -10.51
N ALA A 97 6.72 -0.73 -9.55
CA ALA A 97 6.23 -1.39 -8.34
C ALA A 97 5.23 -2.51 -8.66
N ALA A 98 4.35 -2.29 -9.65
CA ALA A 98 3.44 -3.31 -10.16
C ALA A 98 4.21 -4.49 -10.76
N GLN A 99 5.22 -4.19 -11.57
CA GLN A 99 6.03 -5.19 -12.26
C GLN A 99 6.87 -6.03 -11.29
N ALA A 100 7.45 -5.40 -10.27
CA ALA A 100 8.28 -6.09 -9.26
C ALA A 100 7.53 -7.21 -8.52
N ARG A 101 6.20 -7.12 -8.36
CA ARG A 101 5.40 -8.22 -7.80
C ARG A 101 5.23 -9.39 -8.77
N LEU A 102 5.07 -9.12 -10.06
CA LEU A 102 5.02 -10.17 -11.09
C LEU A 102 6.34 -10.97 -11.08
N ASP A 103 7.47 -10.29 -10.87
CA ASP A 103 8.79 -10.92 -10.79
C ASP A 103 9.01 -11.65 -9.44
N ALA A 104 8.54 -11.07 -8.33
CA ALA A 104 8.69 -11.66 -6.99
C ALA A 104 7.71 -12.82 -6.69
N ALA A 105 6.65 -13.00 -7.49
CA ALA A 105 5.72 -14.13 -7.35
C ALA A 105 6.38 -15.51 -7.58
N GLY A 106 7.65 -15.56 -8.00
CA GLY A 106 8.47 -16.76 -8.07
C GLY A 106 9.18 -17.16 -6.76
N ASP A 107 9.17 -16.32 -5.72
CA ASP A 107 9.86 -16.57 -4.45
C ASP A 107 8.87 -16.41 -3.29
N ASN A 108 8.30 -17.53 -2.83
CA ASN A 108 7.46 -17.55 -1.63
C ASN A 108 8.05 -18.57 -0.64
N PRO A 109 9.03 -18.19 0.18
CA PRO A 109 9.31 -18.92 1.41
C PRO A 109 8.31 -18.44 2.48
N ASP A 110 7.37 -19.33 2.76
CA ASP A 110 6.51 -19.37 3.94
C ASP A 110 7.27 -18.99 5.23
N THR A 111 6.93 -17.90 5.93
CA THR A 111 7.15 -17.67 7.38
C THR A 111 6.31 -16.43 7.78
N ASP A 112 5.31 -16.50 8.65
CA ASP A 112 5.52 -16.54 10.10
C ASP A 112 4.41 -17.32 10.80
N ALA A 113 4.82 -18.37 11.49
CA ALA A 113 4.06 -19.11 12.48
C ALA A 113 4.22 -18.42 13.84
N GLU A 114 3.12 -18.06 14.50
CA GLU A 114 2.98 -18.10 15.96
C GLU A 114 1.51 -18.15 16.38
#